data_AF-A0A257ASE1-F1
#
_entry.id   AF-A0A257ASE1-F1
#
_cell.length_a   1.000
_cell.length_b   1.000
_cell.length_c   1.000
_cell.angle_alpha   90.00
_cell.angle_beta   90.00
_cell.angle_gamma   90.00
#
_symmetry.space_group_name_H-M   'P 1'
#
loop_
_entity.id
_entity.type
_entity.pdbx_description
1 polymer ?
#
loop_
_entity_poly.entity_id
_entity_poly.type
_entity_poly.pdbx_seq_one_letter_code
_entity_poly.pdbx_strand_id
1 'polypeptide(L)'
;MEENYRTYIKSRFFNHPNYHKQNERPVVFLYDEIALINETQAIKIFTNMFEKTYRENLFLIADSLFRIPSSPAGEVEKYFLSKKDISLFNSLTGFLGFFSPLLEEKYVLNYNHYFVNHLKSWREFARLNKKFFTFTVIPGFSYIDKEGSKLPRSAQEFERRIKIILHLLSDQRYREIRIDTWNDFGENTYVEPSRKEGFSYLNVLRETLDLYASRVREL
;
A
#
# COMPACT_ATOMS: atom_id res chain seq x y z
N MET A 1 0.69 -15.91 25.66
CA MET A 1 0.53 -15.15 24.39
C MET A 1 -0.68 -14.23 24.37
N GLU A 2 -1.82 -14.56 24.99
CA GLU A 2 -3.00 -13.66 25.04
C GLU A 2 -2.76 -12.31 25.75
N GLU A 3 -1.81 -12.24 26.67
CA GLU A 3 -1.63 -11.09 27.57
C GLU A 3 -0.98 -9.86 26.88
N ASN A 4 -0.09 -10.09 25.92
CA ASN A 4 0.64 -9.00 25.25
C ASN A 4 -0.22 -8.25 24.22
N TYR A 5 -1.04 -8.95 23.42
CA TYR A 5 -1.93 -8.29 22.44
C TYR A 5 -3.05 -7.49 23.11
N ARG A 6 -3.55 -7.97 24.26
CA ARG A 6 -4.51 -7.23 25.10
C ARG A 6 -3.90 -5.90 25.58
N THR A 7 -2.59 -5.86 25.81
CA THR A 7 -1.90 -4.65 26.27
C THR A 7 -1.84 -3.58 25.18
N TYR A 8 -1.61 -3.97 23.92
CA TYR A 8 -1.56 -3.00 22.81
C TYR A 8 -2.94 -2.44 22.46
N ILE A 9 -3.97 -3.29 22.37
CA ILE A 9 -5.35 -2.83 22.11
C ILE A 9 -5.87 -1.96 23.24
N LYS A 10 -5.45 -2.18 24.49
CA LYS A 10 -5.83 -1.33 25.63
C LYS A 10 -4.92 -0.11 25.83
N SER A 11 -3.91 0.08 24.98
CA SER A 11 -3.00 1.23 25.08
C SER A 11 -3.73 2.53 24.74
N ARG A 12 -3.12 3.70 25.00
CA ARG A 12 -3.72 4.98 24.57
C ARG A 12 -3.41 5.35 23.13
N PHE A 13 -2.77 4.46 22.37
CA PHE A 13 -2.22 4.77 21.04
C PHE A 13 -3.31 5.23 20.07
N PHE A 14 -4.43 4.51 19.98
CA PHE A 14 -5.52 4.81 19.05
C PHE A 14 -6.30 6.10 19.38
N ASN A 15 -6.20 6.59 20.61
CA ASN A 15 -6.82 7.85 21.06
C ASN A 15 -5.89 9.05 20.94
N HIS A 16 -4.64 8.85 20.52
CA HIS A 16 -3.70 9.95 20.39
C HIS A 16 -4.14 10.90 19.25
N PRO A 17 -4.08 12.23 19.42
CA PRO A 17 -4.55 13.18 18.39
C PRO A 17 -3.80 13.07 17.05
N ASN A 18 -2.55 12.58 17.09
CA ASN A 18 -1.75 12.34 15.88
C ASN A 18 -1.90 10.93 15.29
N TYR A 19 -2.77 10.08 15.85
CA TYR A 19 -3.04 8.77 15.25
C TYR A 19 -3.78 8.97 13.92
N HIS A 20 -3.30 8.35 12.85
CA HIS A 20 -3.89 8.50 11.54
C HIS A 20 -5.31 7.88 11.47
N LYS A 21 -6.29 8.69 11.09
CA LYS A 21 -7.69 8.29 10.94
C LYS A 21 -8.15 8.52 9.50
N GLN A 22 -8.99 7.61 9.01
CA GLN A 22 -9.71 7.76 7.76
C GLN A 22 -11.22 7.74 8.05
N ASN A 23 -11.93 8.82 7.70
CA ASN A 23 -13.35 9.00 8.03
C ASN A 23 -13.61 8.77 9.53
N GLU A 24 -12.84 9.43 10.39
CA GLU A 24 -12.87 9.31 11.86
C GLU A 24 -12.50 7.93 12.45
N ARG A 25 -12.14 6.97 11.60
CA ARG A 25 -11.80 5.61 12.03
C ARG A 25 -10.28 5.42 12.09
N PRO A 26 -9.71 4.92 13.21
CA PRO A 26 -8.29 4.60 13.30
C PRO A 26 -7.88 3.60 12.22
N VAL A 27 -6.85 3.95 11.44
CA VAL A 27 -6.34 3.10 10.36
C VAL A 27 -5.39 2.04 10.91
N VAL A 28 -5.52 0.80 10.43
CA VAL A 28 -4.55 -0.28 10.66
C VAL A 28 -4.19 -0.91 9.33
N PHE A 29 -2.90 -0.96 9.04
CA PHE A 29 -2.35 -1.66 7.88
C PHE A 29 -1.90 -3.06 8.27
N LEU A 30 -2.34 -4.06 7.52
CA LEU A 30 -1.99 -5.47 7.71
C LEU A 30 -1.01 -5.86 6.62
N TYR A 31 0.27 -5.93 6.99
CA TYR A 31 1.36 -6.35 6.12
C TYR A 31 1.27 -7.85 5.81
N ASP A 32 1.49 -8.21 4.55
CA ASP A 32 1.44 -9.59 4.04
C ASP A 32 0.18 -10.35 4.50
N GLU A 33 -0.97 -9.66 4.45
CA GLU A 33 -2.25 -10.24 4.87
C GLU A 33 -2.55 -11.51 4.08
N ILE A 34 -2.18 -11.57 2.79
CA ILE A 34 -2.40 -12.75 1.96
C ILE A 34 -1.82 -14.04 2.57
N ALA A 35 -0.76 -13.95 3.37
CA ALA A 35 -0.15 -15.10 4.06
C ALA A 35 -0.86 -15.51 5.36
N LEU A 36 -1.76 -14.67 5.90
CA LEU A 36 -2.43 -14.93 7.17
C LEU A 36 -3.41 -16.11 7.07
N ILE A 37 -3.14 -17.16 7.87
CA ILE A 37 -3.99 -18.34 8.02
C ILE A 37 -5.04 -18.06 9.12
N ASN A 38 -6.26 -18.60 8.97
CA ASN A 38 -7.39 -18.35 9.87
C ASN A 38 -7.75 -16.85 9.99
N GLU A 39 -7.48 -16.09 8.93
CA GLU A 39 -7.72 -14.64 8.80
C GLU A 39 -9.07 -14.21 9.36
N THR A 40 -10.17 -14.83 8.91
CA THR A 40 -11.51 -14.43 9.33
C THR A 40 -11.70 -14.44 10.84
N GLN A 41 -11.20 -15.49 11.51
CA GLN A 41 -11.32 -15.59 12.95
C GLN A 41 -10.41 -14.58 13.65
N ALA A 42 -9.16 -14.47 13.20
CA ALA A 42 -8.17 -13.57 13.79
C ALA A 42 -8.62 -12.10 13.69
N ILE A 43 -9.04 -11.66 12.50
CA ILE A 43 -9.49 -10.29 12.26
C ILE A 43 -10.77 -9.98 13.03
N LYS A 44 -11.75 -10.90 13.08
CA LYS A 44 -12.97 -10.69 13.89
C LYS A 44 -12.68 -10.58 15.38
N ILE A 45 -11.78 -11.40 15.91
CA ILE A 45 -11.37 -11.28 17.33
C ILE A 45 -10.75 -9.91 17.56
N PHE A 46 -9.82 -9.50 16.69
CA PHE A 46 -9.15 -8.20 16.79
C PHE A 46 -10.13 -7.02 16.73
N THR A 47 -11.00 -6.96 15.73
CA THR A 47 -11.96 -5.87 15.56
C THR A 47 -13.00 -5.84 16.68
N ASN A 48 -13.51 -7.00 17.12
CA ASN A 48 -14.45 -7.06 18.25
C ASN A 48 -13.81 -6.59 19.56
N MET A 49 -12.54 -6.96 19.81
CA MET A 49 -11.81 -6.46 20.98
C MET A 49 -11.61 -4.95 20.90
N PHE A 50 -11.27 -4.43 19.72
CA PHE A 50 -11.12 -3.01 19.48
C PHE A 50 -12.42 -2.24 19.73
N GLU A 51 -13.52 -2.67 19.10
CA GLU A 51 -14.84 -2.03 19.23
C GLU A 51 -15.33 -2.03 20.67
N LYS A 52 -15.14 -3.14 21.42
CA LYS A 52 -15.47 -3.19 22.85
C LYS A 52 -14.67 -2.19 23.69
N THR A 53 -13.43 -1.92 23.30
CA THR A 53 -12.49 -1.06 24.05
C THR A 53 -12.72 0.42 23.75
N TYR A 54 -12.90 0.78 22.46
CA TYR A 54 -12.94 2.17 22.01
C TYR A 54 -14.34 2.65 21.60
N ARG A 55 -15.32 1.74 21.45
CA ARG A 55 -16.64 2.04 20.87
C ARG A 55 -16.56 2.65 19.47
N GLU A 56 -15.52 2.28 18.72
CA GLU A 56 -15.24 2.73 17.37
C GLU A 56 -14.84 1.54 16.48
N ASN A 57 -14.97 1.71 15.16
CA ASN A 57 -14.57 0.71 14.17
C ASN A 57 -13.25 1.07 13.51
N LEU A 58 -12.33 0.10 13.35
CA LEU A 58 -11.06 0.29 12.64
C LEU A 58 -11.24 0.44 11.13
N PHE A 59 -10.47 1.29 10.47
CA PHE A 59 -10.32 1.27 9.01
C PHE A 59 -9.16 0.35 8.64
N LEU A 60 -9.46 -0.85 8.11
CA LEU A 60 -8.44 -1.85 7.79
C LEU A 60 -7.97 -1.76 6.34
N ILE A 61 -6.65 -1.67 6.15
CA ILE A 61 -5.98 -1.73 4.85
C ILE A 61 -5.20 -3.06 4.79
N ALA A 62 -5.50 -3.89 3.80
CA ALA A 62 -4.86 -5.21 3.64
C ALA A 62 -3.86 -5.23 2.49
N ASP A 63 -2.63 -5.64 2.77
CA ASP A 63 -1.63 -6.08 1.79
C ASP A 63 -1.96 -7.49 1.30
N SER A 64 -3.01 -7.59 0.50
CA SER A 64 -3.60 -8.86 0.06
C SER A 64 -3.48 -9.08 -1.45
N LEU A 65 -2.92 -8.09 -2.16
CA LEU A 65 -2.87 -8.10 -3.61
C LEU A 65 -1.50 -8.55 -4.11
N PHE A 66 -1.53 -9.40 -5.12
CA PHE A 66 -0.33 -10.02 -5.67
C PHE A 66 0.54 -9.00 -6.42
N ARG A 67 1.84 -9.26 -6.47
CA ARG A 67 2.85 -8.41 -7.13
C ARG A 67 2.84 -8.60 -8.65
N ILE A 68 3.44 -7.67 -9.40
CA ILE A 68 3.66 -7.81 -10.84
C ILE A 68 4.43 -9.13 -11.10
N PRO A 69 4.07 -9.91 -12.12
CA PRO A 69 3.12 -9.62 -13.21
C PRO A 69 1.70 -10.20 -12.99
N SER A 70 1.26 -10.38 -11.75
CA SER A 70 -0.05 -10.99 -11.46
C SER A 70 -1.22 -10.16 -11.98
N SER A 71 -2.38 -10.81 -12.05
CA SER A 71 -3.64 -10.17 -12.40
C SER A 71 -4.79 -10.81 -11.62
N PRO A 72 -5.86 -10.06 -11.27
CA PRO A 72 -7.06 -10.65 -10.67
C PRO A 72 -7.70 -11.76 -11.53
N ALA A 73 -7.39 -11.78 -12.84
CA ALA A 73 -7.90 -12.80 -13.76
C ALA A 73 -7.07 -14.09 -13.78
N GLY A 74 -5.90 -14.12 -13.13
CA GLY A 74 -5.03 -15.31 -13.10
C GLY A 74 -5.59 -16.42 -12.20
N GLU A 75 -5.38 -17.67 -12.59
CA GLU A 75 -5.95 -18.83 -11.90
C GLU A 75 -5.38 -19.02 -10.49
N VAL A 76 -4.09 -18.73 -10.31
CA VAL A 76 -3.43 -18.80 -9.00
C VAL A 76 -3.99 -17.75 -8.06
N GLU A 77 -4.12 -16.50 -8.54
CA GLU A 77 -4.65 -15.39 -7.77
C GLU A 77 -6.11 -15.64 -7.38
N LYS A 78 -6.94 -16.11 -8.32
CA LYS A 78 -8.32 -16.51 -8.03
C LYS A 78 -8.38 -17.60 -6.96
N TYR A 79 -7.53 -18.62 -7.06
CA TYR A 79 -7.50 -19.69 -6.07
C TYR A 79 -7.21 -19.14 -4.67
N PHE A 80 -6.15 -18.36 -4.49
CA PHE A 80 -5.79 -17.81 -3.19
C PHE A 80 -6.83 -16.81 -2.67
N LEU A 81 -7.32 -15.90 -3.52
CA LEU A 81 -8.34 -14.93 -3.14
C LEU A 81 -9.67 -15.59 -2.78
N SER A 82 -10.01 -16.74 -3.38
CA SER A 82 -11.20 -17.52 -2.99
C SER A 82 -11.14 -18.09 -1.57
N LYS A 83 -9.95 -18.12 -0.95
CA LYS A 83 -9.74 -18.57 0.43
C LYS A 83 -9.73 -17.42 1.44
N LYS A 84 -9.84 -16.18 0.97
CA LYS A 84 -9.73 -14.97 1.78
C LYS A 84 -11.08 -14.32 1.99
N ASP A 85 -11.27 -13.74 3.17
CA ASP A 85 -12.49 -12.99 3.49
C ASP A 85 -12.25 -11.49 3.32
N ILE A 86 -12.10 -11.09 2.05
CA ILE A 86 -11.87 -9.69 1.67
C ILE A 86 -12.97 -8.75 2.19
N SER A 87 -14.14 -9.30 2.57
CA SER A 87 -15.26 -8.52 3.12
C SER A 87 -14.88 -7.80 4.42
N LEU A 88 -13.88 -8.32 5.15
CA LEU A 88 -13.40 -7.79 6.44
C LEU A 88 -12.62 -6.48 6.32
N PHE A 89 -12.09 -6.16 5.14
CA PHE A 89 -11.24 -4.99 4.94
C PHE A 89 -12.00 -3.81 4.37
N ASN A 90 -11.46 -2.60 4.58
CA ASN A 90 -11.98 -1.37 4.00
C ASN A 90 -11.24 -1.03 2.70
N SER A 91 -9.92 -1.22 2.67
CA SER A 91 -9.08 -0.98 1.49
C SER A 91 -8.16 -2.16 1.21
N LEU A 92 -7.87 -2.37 -0.08
CA LEU A 92 -6.90 -3.37 -0.55
C LEU A 92 -5.69 -2.65 -1.16
N THR A 93 -4.51 -3.26 -1.01
CA THR A 93 -3.25 -2.76 -1.57
C THR A 93 -2.24 -3.89 -1.73
N GLY A 94 -1.08 -3.58 -2.29
CA GLY A 94 0.10 -4.45 -2.25
C GLY A 94 1.21 -3.79 -1.44
N PHE A 95 2.43 -4.32 -1.51
CA PHE A 95 3.67 -3.74 -0.97
C PHE A 95 4.71 -3.52 -2.07
N LEU A 96 5.62 -2.57 -1.86
CA LEU A 96 6.74 -2.22 -2.76
C LEU A 96 6.32 -1.76 -4.16
N GLY A 97 5.24 -0.99 -4.29
CA GLY A 97 4.74 -0.62 -5.61
C GLY A 97 4.45 -1.86 -6.48
N PHE A 98 4.09 -2.99 -5.85
CA PHE A 98 3.92 -4.29 -6.50
C PHE A 98 5.18 -4.87 -7.16
N PHE A 99 6.38 -4.38 -6.83
CA PHE A 99 7.64 -4.95 -7.30
C PHE A 99 7.95 -6.27 -6.59
N SER A 100 8.43 -7.26 -7.34
CA SER A 100 8.92 -8.53 -6.81
C SER A 100 10.45 -8.62 -6.95
N PRO A 101 11.20 -8.99 -5.90
CA PRO A 101 12.63 -9.26 -6.01
C PRO A 101 12.96 -10.44 -6.94
N LEU A 102 11.97 -11.27 -7.25
CA LEU A 102 12.07 -12.43 -8.15
C LEU A 102 11.55 -12.11 -9.56
N LEU A 103 11.33 -10.83 -9.87
CA LEU A 103 10.72 -10.40 -11.12
C LEU A 103 11.65 -10.61 -12.32
N GLU A 104 11.23 -11.32 -13.37
CA GLU A 104 12.04 -11.50 -14.57
C GLU A 104 12.48 -10.15 -15.19
N GLU A 105 13.67 -10.11 -15.79
CA GLU A 105 14.28 -8.90 -16.35
C GLU A 105 13.36 -8.13 -17.30
N LYS A 106 12.59 -8.83 -18.15
CA LYS A 106 11.63 -8.21 -19.08
C LYS A 106 10.61 -7.30 -18.40
N TYR A 107 10.17 -7.67 -17.20
CA TYR A 107 9.22 -6.87 -16.43
C TYR A 107 9.91 -5.74 -15.69
N VAL A 108 11.17 -5.92 -15.26
CA VAL A 108 11.98 -4.86 -14.65
C VAL A 108 12.23 -3.73 -15.65
N LEU A 109 12.69 -4.06 -16.86
CA LEU A 109 12.95 -3.10 -17.94
C LEU A 109 11.71 -2.32 -18.36
N ASN A 110 10.53 -2.93 -18.22
CA ASN A 110 9.25 -2.35 -18.58
C ASN A 110 8.36 -2.07 -17.37
N TYR A 111 8.96 -1.90 -16.18
CA TYR A 111 8.23 -1.88 -14.91
C TYR A 111 7.07 -0.89 -14.91
N ASN A 112 7.26 0.34 -15.41
CA ASN A 112 6.19 1.34 -15.42
C ASN A 112 5.00 0.95 -16.31
N HIS A 113 5.24 0.25 -17.42
CA HIS A 113 4.16 -0.24 -18.28
C HIS A 113 3.31 -1.26 -17.51
N TYR A 114 3.96 -2.25 -16.90
CA TYR A 114 3.27 -3.25 -16.10
C TYR A 114 2.61 -2.65 -14.86
N PHE A 115 3.29 -1.73 -14.18
CA PHE A 115 2.78 -1.01 -13.01
C PHE A 115 1.46 -0.30 -13.31
N VAL A 116 1.35 0.43 -14.42
CA VAL A 116 0.08 1.10 -14.81
C VAL A 116 -1.05 0.07 -14.99
N ASN A 117 -0.77 -1.01 -15.72
CA ASN A 117 -1.78 -2.04 -15.99
C ASN A 117 -2.18 -2.77 -14.69
N HIS A 118 -1.22 -3.03 -13.81
CA HIS A 118 -1.39 -3.63 -12.50
C HIS A 118 -2.28 -2.79 -11.60
N LEU A 119 -1.98 -1.49 -11.49
CA LEU A 119 -2.80 -0.57 -10.71
C LEU A 119 -4.24 -0.53 -11.22
N LYS A 120 -4.44 -0.49 -12.55
CA LYS A 120 -5.77 -0.47 -13.14
C LYS A 120 -6.56 -1.75 -12.87
N SER A 121 -5.95 -2.92 -13.07
CA SER A 121 -6.62 -4.21 -12.90
C SER A 121 -7.01 -4.46 -11.44
N TRP A 122 -6.09 -4.21 -10.51
CA TRP A 122 -6.33 -4.43 -9.09
C TRP A 122 -7.23 -3.37 -8.45
N ARG A 123 -7.17 -2.12 -8.91
CA ARG A 123 -8.15 -1.09 -8.55
C ARG A 123 -9.57 -1.50 -8.96
N GLU A 124 -9.71 -2.02 -10.18
CA GLU A 124 -11.01 -2.49 -10.68
C GLU A 124 -11.51 -3.69 -9.87
N PHE A 125 -10.63 -4.64 -9.55
CA PHE A 125 -10.95 -5.74 -8.64
C PHE A 125 -11.44 -5.24 -7.27
N ALA A 126 -10.74 -4.28 -6.65
CA ALA A 126 -11.19 -3.69 -5.38
C ALA A 126 -12.57 -3.03 -5.52
N ARG A 127 -12.79 -2.28 -6.60
CA ARG A 127 -14.08 -1.62 -6.90
C ARG A 127 -15.22 -2.63 -7.03
N LEU A 128 -15.03 -3.71 -7.80
CA LEU A 128 -16.02 -4.77 -7.99
C LEU A 128 -16.37 -5.47 -6.67
N ASN A 129 -15.41 -5.56 -5.76
CA ASN A 129 -15.61 -6.11 -4.40
C ASN A 129 -16.06 -5.07 -3.37
N LYS A 130 -16.44 -3.86 -3.80
CA LYS A 130 -16.89 -2.75 -2.94
C LYS A 130 -15.85 -2.35 -1.89
N LYS A 131 -14.57 -2.40 -2.26
CA LYS A 131 -13.43 -2.00 -1.44
C LYS A 131 -12.79 -0.75 -1.98
N PHE A 132 -12.16 0.00 -1.10
CA PHE A 132 -11.22 1.03 -1.49
C PHE A 132 -9.92 0.41 -2.01
N PHE A 133 -9.13 1.22 -2.71
CA PHE A 133 -7.83 0.83 -3.21
C PHE A 133 -6.81 1.86 -2.73
N THR A 134 -5.82 1.42 -1.95
CA THR A 134 -4.72 2.26 -1.51
C THR A 134 -3.57 2.06 -2.49
N PHE A 135 -3.16 3.13 -3.18
CA PHE A 135 -2.04 3.04 -4.11
C PHE A 135 -0.73 2.89 -3.34
N THR A 136 0.24 2.17 -3.92
CA THR A 136 1.60 2.04 -3.40
C THR A 136 2.60 2.40 -4.49
N VAL A 137 3.73 2.99 -4.10
CA VAL A 137 4.79 3.43 -5.01
C VAL A 137 6.16 3.36 -4.35
N ILE A 138 7.18 3.00 -5.13
CA ILE A 138 8.59 2.94 -4.74
C ILE A 138 9.44 3.83 -5.68
N PRO A 139 10.52 4.46 -5.19
CA PRO A 139 11.49 5.17 -6.03
C PRO A 139 12.38 4.20 -6.83
N GLY A 140 12.60 3.01 -6.29
CA GLY A 140 13.42 1.92 -6.82
C GLY A 140 13.48 0.80 -5.81
N PHE A 141 14.22 -0.27 -6.12
CA PHE A 141 14.40 -1.42 -5.27
C PHE A 141 15.73 -2.12 -5.58
N SER A 142 16.48 -2.47 -4.55
CA SER A 142 17.59 -3.42 -4.65
C SER A 142 18.01 -3.87 -3.26
N TYR A 143 18.16 -5.16 -3.04
CA TYR A 143 18.87 -5.63 -1.85
C TYR A 143 20.35 -5.21 -1.91
N ILE A 144 20.86 -4.70 -0.79
CA ILE A 144 22.27 -4.31 -0.66
C ILE A 144 23.18 -5.55 -0.81
N ASP A 145 22.79 -6.67 -0.18
CA ASP A 145 23.65 -7.85 -0.01
C ASP A 145 23.09 -9.13 -0.64
N LYS A 146 22.15 -9.02 -1.59
CA LYS A 146 21.53 -10.19 -2.23
C LYS A 146 21.46 -10.06 -3.74
N GLU A 147 21.64 -11.20 -4.41
CA GLU A 147 21.25 -11.35 -5.80
C GLU A 147 19.72 -11.27 -5.94
N GLY A 148 19.27 -10.73 -7.05
CA GLY A 148 17.85 -10.53 -7.33
C GLY A 148 17.63 -9.36 -8.26
N SER A 149 16.37 -9.18 -8.64
CA SER A 149 15.96 -8.15 -9.57
C SER A 149 16.10 -6.77 -8.93
N LYS A 150 16.70 -5.85 -9.68
CA LYS A 150 16.96 -4.48 -9.25
C LYS A 150 16.12 -3.53 -10.09
N LEU A 151 15.30 -2.71 -9.45
CA LEU A 151 14.66 -1.57 -10.07
C LEU A 151 15.50 -0.33 -9.77
N PRO A 152 16.20 0.26 -10.76
CA PRO A 152 17.02 1.43 -10.51
C PRO A 152 16.23 2.57 -9.87
N ARG A 153 16.84 3.20 -8.87
CA ARG A 153 16.30 4.38 -8.23
C ARG A 153 16.39 5.58 -9.18
N SER A 154 15.29 6.31 -9.34
CA SER A 154 15.25 7.52 -10.17
C SER A 154 14.13 8.45 -9.71
N ALA A 155 14.47 9.70 -9.40
CA ALA A 155 13.50 10.72 -9.04
C ALA A 155 12.53 11.01 -10.19
N GLN A 156 13.01 10.99 -11.44
CA GLN A 156 12.19 11.18 -12.64
C GLN A 156 11.17 10.04 -12.81
N GLU A 157 11.60 8.79 -12.61
CA GLU A 157 10.68 7.66 -12.73
C GLU A 157 9.71 7.58 -11.55
N PHE A 158 10.15 7.98 -10.36
CA PHE A 158 9.27 8.14 -9.21
C PHE A 158 8.20 9.20 -9.47
N GLU A 159 8.57 10.37 -9.98
CA GLU A 159 7.63 11.43 -10.39
C GLU A 159 6.61 10.91 -11.41
N ARG A 160 7.08 10.17 -12.42
CA ARG A 160 6.20 9.55 -13.43
C ARG A 160 5.16 8.63 -12.78
N ARG A 161 5.59 7.77 -11.85
CA ARG A 161 4.70 6.84 -11.13
C ARG A 161 3.69 7.59 -10.25
N ILE A 162 4.11 8.64 -9.56
CA ILE A 162 3.22 9.49 -8.77
C ILE A 162 2.18 10.17 -9.67
N LYS A 163 2.58 10.76 -10.80
CA LYS A 163 1.63 11.37 -11.76
C LYS A 163 0.62 10.37 -12.31
N ILE A 164 1.04 9.14 -12.59
CA ILE A 164 0.13 8.05 -12.98
C ILE A 164 -0.90 7.79 -11.87
N ILE A 165 -0.45 7.65 -10.62
CA ILE A 165 -1.36 7.41 -9.49
C ILE A 165 -2.32 8.59 -9.30
N LEU A 166 -1.84 9.82 -9.33
CA LEU A 166 -2.67 11.03 -9.20
C LEU A 166 -3.74 11.11 -10.29
N HIS A 167 -3.42 10.71 -11.53
CA HIS A 167 -4.40 10.60 -12.60
C HIS A 167 -5.44 9.50 -12.32
N LEU A 168 -5.07 8.37 -11.71
CA LEU A 168 -6.03 7.31 -11.36
C LEU A 168 -6.88 7.66 -10.12
N LEU A 169 -6.40 8.57 -9.27
CA LEU A 169 -7.06 9.02 -8.05
C LEU A 169 -8.19 10.02 -8.27
N SER A 170 -8.19 10.77 -9.38
CA SER A 170 -9.21 11.80 -9.65
C SER A 170 -10.64 11.24 -9.58
N ASP A 171 -10.80 9.97 -9.96
CA ASP A 171 -12.08 9.31 -10.09
C ASP A 171 -12.47 8.51 -8.83
N GLN A 172 -11.80 8.75 -7.68
CA GLN A 172 -12.04 8.03 -6.44
C GLN A 172 -12.49 8.93 -5.29
N ARG A 173 -13.45 8.40 -4.53
CA ARG A 173 -13.96 9.00 -3.28
C ARG A 173 -12.95 8.88 -2.14
N TYR A 174 -12.16 7.81 -2.13
CA TYR A 174 -11.05 7.60 -1.21
C TYR A 174 -9.74 7.86 -1.95
N ARG A 175 -8.88 8.70 -1.39
CA ARG A 175 -7.66 9.16 -2.05
C ARG A 175 -6.47 8.97 -1.12
N GLU A 176 -5.77 7.86 -1.28
CA GLU A 176 -4.59 7.55 -0.48
C GLU A 176 -3.48 6.96 -1.34
N ILE A 177 -2.26 7.44 -1.10
CA ILE A 177 -1.02 6.93 -1.68
C ILE A 177 -0.10 6.57 -0.53
N ARG A 178 0.35 5.32 -0.48
CA ARG A 178 1.40 4.87 0.41
C ARG A 178 2.75 4.93 -0.29
N ILE A 179 3.72 5.56 0.36
CA ILE A 179 5.10 5.60 -0.11
C ILE A 179 5.84 4.46 0.57
N ASP A 180 6.31 3.51 -0.23
CA ASP A 180 7.15 2.42 0.23
C ASP A 180 8.60 2.79 -0.14
N THR A 181 9.43 3.29 0.75
CA THR A 181 9.25 3.51 2.20
C THR A 181 9.83 4.87 2.59
N TRP A 182 9.64 5.31 3.85
CA TRP A 182 10.40 6.45 4.35
C TRP A 182 11.90 6.14 4.37
N ASN A 183 12.32 5.10 5.08
CA ASN A 183 13.72 4.85 5.43
C ASN A 183 14.16 3.38 5.39
N ASP A 184 13.57 2.54 4.54
CA ASP A 184 14.10 1.19 4.33
C ASP A 184 15.32 1.22 3.40
N PHE A 185 16.49 1.34 4.02
CA PHE A 185 17.77 1.28 3.35
C PHE A 185 18.13 -0.14 2.91
N GLY A 186 17.68 -1.18 3.62
CA GLY A 186 18.00 -2.58 3.31
C GLY A 186 17.43 -3.04 1.97
N GLU A 187 16.26 -2.51 1.61
CA GLU A 187 15.60 -2.74 0.32
C GLU A 187 15.87 -1.63 -0.71
N ASN A 188 16.58 -0.58 -0.29
CA ASN A 188 16.89 0.59 -1.11
C ASN A 188 15.61 1.28 -1.67
N THR A 189 14.53 1.28 -0.88
CA THR A 189 13.21 1.86 -1.25
C THR A 189 12.93 3.19 -0.56
N TYR A 190 13.81 3.63 0.34
CA TYR A 190 13.68 4.88 1.09
C TYR A 190 13.48 6.12 0.21
N VAL A 191 12.69 7.08 0.67
CA VAL A 191 12.62 8.46 0.15
C VAL A 191 13.25 9.48 1.09
N GLU A 192 13.72 9.04 2.26
CA GLU A 192 14.49 9.84 3.21
C GLU A 192 15.70 10.49 2.49
N PRO A 193 15.98 11.78 2.74
CA PRO A 193 17.12 12.45 2.12
C PRO A 193 18.45 11.75 2.39
N SER A 194 19.24 11.55 1.34
CA SER A 194 20.58 10.97 1.43
C SER A 194 21.65 11.97 0.97
N ARG A 195 22.93 11.69 1.28
CA ARG A 195 24.04 12.51 0.76
C ARG A 195 24.11 12.52 -0.77
N LYS A 196 23.67 11.42 -1.41
CA LYS A 196 23.73 11.24 -2.87
C LYS A 196 22.53 11.89 -3.56
N GLU A 197 21.34 11.71 -3.03
CA GLU A 197 20.09 12.07 -3.71
C GLU A 197 19.45 13.35 -3.14
N GLY A 198 20.01 13.88 -2.03
CA GLY A 198 19.51 15.08 -1.37
C GLY A 198 18.02 14.97 -1.07
N PHE A 199 17.28 16.04 -1.32
CA PHE A 199 15.82 16.09 -1.15
C PHE A 199 15.04 15.69 -2.41
N SER A 200 15.67 15.06 -3.41
CA SER A 200 15.06 14.85 -4.74
C SER A 200 13.68 14.18 -4.68
N TYR A 201 13.50 13.09 -3.93
CA TYR A 201 12.21 12.40 -3.81
C TYR A 201 11.16 13.20 -3.05
N LEU A 202 11.56 13.95 -2.01
CA LEU A 202 10.63 14.80 -1.26
C LEU A 202 10.19 16.01 -2.09
N ASN A 203 11.09 16.58 -2.90
CA ASN A 203 10.75 17.65 -3.85
C ASN A 203 9.74 17.15 -4.89
N VAL A 204 9.95 15.94 -5.43
CA VAL A 204 8.98 15.30 -6.34
C VAL A 204 7.61 15.15 -5.67
N LEU A 205 7.53 14.65 -4.44
CA LEU A 205 6.26 14.52 -3.71
C LEU A 205 5.59 15.88 -3.52
N ARG A 206 6.32 16.87 -3.00
CA ARG A 206 5.79 18.22 -2.78
C ARG A 206 5.24 18.81 -4.08
N GLU A 207 6.05 18.85 -5.13
CA GLU A 207 5.69 19.51 -6.40
C GLU A 207 4.51 18.83 -7.09
N THR A 208 4.46 17.49 -7.10
CA THR A 208 3.36 16.75 -7.73
C THR A 208 2.06 16.84 -6.93
N LEU A 209 2.14 16.78 -5.60
CA LEU A 209 0.97 16.88 -4.72
C LEU A 209 0.42 18.30 -4.66
N ASP A 210 1.27 19.33 -4.61
CA ASP A 210 0.84 20.73 -4.63
C ASP A 210 0.10 21.07 -5.93
N LEU A 211 0.66 20.63 -7.07
CA LEU A 211 0.02 20.79 -8.38
C LEU A 211 -1.32 20.06 -8.47
N TYR A 212 -1.43 18.87 -7.88
CA TYR A 212 -2.69 18.14 -7.84
C TYR A 212 -3.72 18.86 -6.96
N ALA A 213 -3.31 19.33 -5.78
CA ALA A 213 -4.16 20.02 -4.84
C ALA A 213 -4.65 21.38 -5.36
N SER A 214 -3.87 22.09 -6.19
CA SER A 214 -4.34 23.31 -6.84
C SER A 214 -5.46 23.01 -7.85
N ARG A 215 -5.30 21.99 -8.69
CA ARG A 215 -6.29 21.58 -9.69
C ARG A 215 -7.60 21.09 -9.09
N VAL A 216 -7.55 20.34 -7.98
CA VAL A 216 -8.76 19.86 -7.30
C VAL A 216 -9.56 21.00 -6.67
N ARG A 217 -8.91 22.10 -6.27
CA ARG A 217 -9.59 23.26 -5.66
C ARG A 217 -10.28 24.17 -6.68
N GLU A 218 -9.96 24.05 -7.96
CA GLU A 218 -10.57 24.82 -9.05
C GLU A 218 -11.83 24.17 -9.63
N LEU A 219 -12.16 22.93 -9.21
CA LEU A 219 -13.33 22.14 -9.63
C LEU A 219 -14.43 22.18 -8.56
#